data_AF-A0A956AGU3-F1
#
_entry.id   AF-A0A956AGU3-F1
#
_cell.length_a   1.000
_cell.length_b   1.000
_cell.length_c   1.000
_cell.angle_alpha   90.00
_cell.angle_beta   90.00
_cell.angle_gamma   90.00
#
_symmetry.space_group_name_H-M   'P 1'
#
loop_
_entity.id
_entity.type
_entity.pdbx_description
1 polymer ?
#
loop_
_entity_poly.entity_id
_entity_poly.type
_entity_poly.pdbx_seq_one_letter_code
_entity_poly.pdbx_strand_id
1 'polypeptide(L)' 'MAGELSICAACGASTPPGPECLACGGSPRLFGRFTLSQRLGTDSHGIVFGGRDDDGVAVRVRVAEPADDAQRAAWA' A
#
# COMPACT_ATOMS: atom_id res chain seq x y z
N MET A 1 -10.05 9.92 -17.57
CA MET A 1 -9.33 10.08 -16.29
C MET A 1 -9.00 8.68 -15.80
N ALA A 2 -7.80 8.18 -16.06
CA ALA A 2 -7.39 6.91 -15.48
C ALA A 2 -7.16 7.16 -13.99
N GLY A 3 -8.02 6.64 -13.11
CA GLY A 3 -7.78 6.68 -11.68
C GLY A 3 -6.47 5.95 -11.40
N GLU A 4 -5.51 6.63 -10.76
CA GLU A 4 -4.27 5.97 -10.31
C GLU A 4 -4.66 4.80 -9.41
N LEU A 5 -4.30 3.58 -9.83
CA LEU A 5 -4.48 2.38 -9.01
C LEU A 5 -3.54 2.47 -7.80
N SER A 6 -4.04 2.02 -6.66
CA SER A 6 -3.31 1.97 -5.40
C SER A 6 -3.03 0.51 -5.02
N ILE A 7 -1.94 0.26 -4.32
CA ILE A 7 -1.63 -1.03 -3.72
C ILE A 7 -2.38 -1.12 -2.39
N CYS A 8 -3.19 -2.16 -2.22
CA CYS A 8 -3.88 -2.41 -0.97
C CYS A 8 -2.91 -2.71 0.16
N ALA A 9 -2.99 -1.95 1.25
CA ALA A 9 -2.16 -2.16 2.43
C ALA A 9 -2.43 -3.50 3.15
N ALA A 10 -3.61 -4.11 2.96
CA ALA A 10 -3.95 -5.37 3.62
C ALA A 10 -3.52 -6.61 2.80
N CYS A 11 -3.69 -6.58 1.48
CA CYS A 11 -3.50 -7.78 0.64
C CYS A 11 -2.61 -7.58 -0.58
N GLY A 12 -1.97 -6.41 -0.74
CA GLY A 12 -1.03 -6.15 -1.85
C GLY A 12 -1.64 -6.00 -3.24
N ALA A 13 -2.92 -6.35 -3.42
CA ALA A 13 -3.57 -6.24 -4.72
C ALA A 13 -3.72 -4.77 -5.16
N SER A 14 -3.59 -4.55 -6.47
CA SER A 14 -3.96 -3.26 -7.07
C SER A 14 -5.46 -3.04 -6.94
N THR A 15 -5.85 -1.86 -6.47
CA THR A 15 -7.25 -1.52 -6.22
C THR A 15 -7.50 -0.04 -6.56
N PRO A 16 -8.67 0.32 -7.11
CA PRO A 16 -9.02 1.71 -7.33
C PRO A 16 -9.09 2.48 -6.00
N PRO A 17 -8.98 3.82 -6.03
CA PRO A 17 -9.11 4.64 -4.84
C PRO A 17 -10.51 4.46 -4.22
N GLY A 18 -10.55 4.18 -2.93
CA GLY A 18 -11.78 3.91 -2.20
C GLY A 18 -11.54 3.63 -0.72
N PRO A 19 -12.60 3.51 0.09
CA PRO A 19 -12.50 3.19 1.51
C PRO A 19 -12.05 1.74 1.77
N GLU A 20 -12.31 0.84 0.83
CA GLU A 20 -12.11 -0.61 0.96
C GLU A 20 -11.48 -1.18 -0.31
N CYS A 21 -10.64 -2.21 -0.14
CA CYS A 21 -10.04 -2.93 -1.25
C CYS A 21 -11.04 -3.91 -1.85
N LEU A 22 -11.24 -3.83 -3.16
CA LEU A 22 -12.14 -4.73 -3.88
C LEU A 22 -11.73 -6.21 -3.85
N ALA A 23 -10.46 -6.51 -3.53
CA ALA A 23 -9.95 -7.89 -3.52
C ALA A 23 -10.13 -8.60 -2.16
N CYS A 24 -9.96 -7.88 -1.05
CA CYS A 24 -10.01 -8.49 0.29
C CYS A 24 -11.04 -7.86 1.25
N GLY A 25 -11.71 -6.78 0.85
CA GLY A 25 -12.60 -5.99 1.72
C GLY A 25 -11.89 -5.20 2.82
N GLY A 26 -10.57 -5.34 2.98
CA GLY A 26 -9.79 -4.60 3.97
C GLY A 26 -9.50 -3.16 3.56
N SER A 27 -9.04 -2.33 4.50
CA SER A 27 -8.65 -0.95 4.18
C SER A 27 -7.41 -0.94 3.27
N PRO A 28 -7.45 -0.23 2.13
CA PRO A 28 -6.30 -0.11 1.25
C PRO A 28 -5.26 0.87 1.80
N ARG A 29 -5.61 1.66 2.82
CA ARG A 29 -4.74 2.68 3.42
C ARG A 29 -3.85 2.07 4.49
N LEU A 30 -2.55 2.30 4.39
CA LEU A 30 -1.60 1.94 5.41
C LEU A 30 -1.73 2.90 6.61
N PHE A 31 -1.90 2.34 7.81
CA PHE A 31 -2.20 3.08 9.04
C PHE A 31 -3.41 4.04 8.92
N GLY A 32 -4.35 3.75 8.02
CA GLY A 32 -5.53 4.59 7.75
C GLY A 32 -5.25 5.92 7.05
N ARG A 33 -3.98 6.24 6.76
CA ARG A 33 -3.56 7.58 6.29
C ARG A 33 -2.78 7.59 4.98
N PHE A 34 -2.05 6.53 4.67
CA PHE A 34 -1.21 6.50 3.47
C PHE A 34 -1.80 5.61 2.40
N THR A 35 -1.89 6.13 1.18
CA THR A 35 -2.21 5.34 0.00
C THR A 35 -0.90 4.92 -0.66
N LEU A 36 -0.69 3.62 -0.86
CA LEU A 36 0.48 3.09 -1.56
C LEU A 36 0.17 3.06 -3.06
N SER A 37 1.08 3.48 -3.93
CA SER A 37 0.86 3.51 -5.39
C SER A 37 1.80 2.59 -6.16
N GLN A 38 3.05 2.44 -5.69
CA GLN A 38 4.04 1.58 -6.33
C GLN A 38 5.07 1.05 -5.33
N ARG A 39 5.58 -0.15 -5.56
CA ARG A 39 6.75 -0.66 -4.84
C ARG A 39 8.01 -0.10 -5.47
N LEU A 40 8.84 0.55 -4.66
CA LEU A 40 10.11 1.15 -5.07
C LEU A 40 11.30 0.19 -4.89
N GLY A 41 11.17 -0.78 -3.98
CA GLY A 41 12.20 -1.79 -3.76
C GLY A 41 12.12 -2.38 -2.36
N THR A 42 13.19 -3.08 -1.98
CA THR A 42 13.39 -3.65 -0.65
C THR A 42 14.78 -3.25 -0.18
N ASP A 43 14.91 -2.81 1.06
CA ASP A 43 16.19 -2.53 1.71
C ASP A 43 16.37 -3.39 2.97
N SER A 44 17.49 -3.24 3.67
CA SER A 44 17.80 -3.98 4.89
C SER A 44 16.79 -3.77 6.03
N HIS A 45 15.89 -2.79 5.90
CA HIS A 45 14.89 -2.42 6.89
C HIS A 45 13.46 -2.65 6.40
N GLY A 46 13.24 -3.31 5.26
CA GLY A 46 11.92 -3.72 4.79
C GLY A 46 11.59 -3.30 3.36
N ILE A 47 10.29 -3.24 3.04
CA ILE A 47 9.80 -2.90 1.70
C ILE A 47 9.51 -1.41 1.62
N VAL A 48 9.95 -0.76 0.55
CA VAL A 48 9.74 0.67 0.31
C VAL A 48 8.70 0.86 -0.77
N PHE A 49 7.69 1.68 -0.46
CA PHE A 49 6.61 2.05 -1.37
C PHE A 49 6.62 3.55 -1.64
N GLY A 50 6.27 3.94 -2.86
CA GLY A 50 5.82 5.29 -3.17
C GLY A 50 4.33 5.39 -2.91
N GLY A 51 3.86 6.56 -2.50
CA GLY A 51 2.46 6.76 -2.16
C GLY A 51 2.11 8.22 -1.96
N ARG A 52 0.92 8.46 -1.40
CA ARG A 52 0.45 9.77 -0.95
C ARG A 52 -0.10 9.69 0.47
N ASP A 53 0.03 10.77 1.22
CA ASP A 53 -0.68 10.95 2.50
C ASP A 53 -2.12 11.46 2.29
N ASP A 54 -2.81 11.78 3.39
CA ASP A 54 -4.19 12.26 3.38
C ASP A 54 -4.33 13.64 2.72
N ASP A 55 -3.28 14.45 2.77
CA ASP A 55 -3.17 15.76 2.11
C ASP A 55 -2.81 15.65 0.61
N GLY A 56 -2.57 14.43 0.11
CA GLY A 56 -2.19 14.17 -1.27
C GLY A 56 -0.71 14.42 -1.57
N VAL A 57 0.12 14.62 -0.55
CA VAL A 57 1.56 14.85 -0.71
C VAL A 57 2.24 13.53 -1.06
N ALA A 58 3.13 13.54 -2.06
CA ALA A 58 3.90 12.37 -2.44
C ALA A 58 4.89 11.99 -1.33
N VAL A 59 4.81 10.74 -0.86
CA VAL A 59 5.63 10.21 0.24
C VAL A 59 6.30 8.91 -0.16
N ARG A 60 7.39 8.58 0.55
CA ARG A 60 7.99 7.24 0.55
C ARG A 60 7.70 6.58 1.90
N VAL A 61 7.07 5.42 1.87
CA VAL A 61 6.73 4.67 3.07
C VAL A 61 7.56 3.40 3.11
N ARG A 62 8.33 3.24 4.18
CA ARG A 62 9.03 2.00 4.48
C ARG A 62 8.17 1.18 5.45
N VAL A 63 7.90 -0.07 5.09
CA VAL A 63 7.24 -1.03 5.98
C VAL A 63 8.24 -2.09 6.40
N ALA A 64 8.63 -2.04 7.67
CA ALA A 64 9.63 -2.94 8.24
C ALA A 64 9.09 -4.34 8.50
N GLU A 65 7.87 -4.43 9.03
CA GLU A 65 7.22 -5.68 9.37
C GLU A 65 5.80 -5.68 8.79
N PRO A 66 5.52 -6.51 7.75
CA PRO A 66 4.15 -6.77 7.33
C PRO A 66 3.35 -7.33 8.51
N ALA A 67 2.04 -7.05 8.56
CA ALA A 67 1.20 -7.47 9.69
C ALA A 67 1.18 -9.00 9.89
N ASP A 68 1.30 -9.76 8.81
CA ASP A 68 1.32 -11.21 8.80
C ASP A 68 2.03 -11.77 7.54
N ASP A 69 2.18 -13.10 7.49
CA ASP A 69 2.86 -13.80 6.40
C ASP A 69 2.10 -13.71 5.07
N ALA A 70 0.77 -13.61 5.10
CA ALA A 70 -0.04 -13.43 3.89
C ALA A 70 0.18 -12.03 3.29
N GLN A 71 0.22 -10.98 4.13
CA GLN A 71 0.56 -9.63 3.69
C GLN A 71 2.01 -9.57 3.16
N ARG A 72 2.93 -10.28 3.81
CA ARG A 72 4.32 -10.39 3.34
C ARG A 72 4.40 -11.05 1.97
N ALA A 73 3.76 -12.20 1.79
CA ALA A 73 3.74 -12.94 0.53
C ALA A 73 3.06 -12.13 -0.59
N ALA A 74 2.00 -11.38 -0.25
CA ALA A 74 1.30 -10.53 -1.20
C ALA A 74 2.12 -9.31 -1.66
N TRP A 75 3.08 -8.87 -0.85
CA TRP A 75 3.97 -7.74 -1.16
C TRP A 75 5.36 -8.17 -1.67
N ALA A 76 5.67 -9.47 -1.62
CA ALA A 76 6.94 -10.06 -2.05
C ALA A 76 7.17 -9.91 -3.56
#